data_AF-A0AAE0CML1-F1
#
_entry.id   AF-A0AAE0CML1-F1
#
_cell.length_a   1.000
_cell.length_b   1.000
_cell.length_c   1.000
_cell.angle_alpha   90.00
_cell.angle_beta   90.00
_cell.angle_gamma   90.00
#
_symmetry.space_group_name_H-M   'P 1'
#
loop_
_entity.id
_entity.type
_entity.pdbx_description
1 polymer ?
#
loop_
_entity_poly.entity_id
_entity_poly.type
_entity_poly.pdbx_seq_one_letter_code
_entity_poly.pdbx_strand_id
1 'polypeptide(L)'
;MGKDIPGDTILHIAAVLASSSEIPGAALQMQRELQWFKTVEAHFHQSLQRKHILDGKTPREEFTKTHSVLVEKGEKWMKDTATSFSVVSALIITIVFTAAFTVPGGIDTHGRPNCLHAISTEGTQLKTRPAAKRRVGNLRAQTCN
;
A
#
# COMPACT_ATOMS: atom_id res chain seq x y z
N MET A 1 5.07 -10.87 -33.08
CA MET A 1 4.63 -12.01 -33.92
C MET A 1 3.48 -12.67 -33.17
N GLY A 2 2.25 -12.14 -33.35
CA GLY A 2 1.05 -12.68 -32.71
C GLY A 2 0.67 -13.97 -33.42
N LYS A 3 0.64 -15.07 -32.68
CA LYS A 3 0.16 -16.36 -33.19
C LYS A 3 -1.28 -16.45 -32.72
N ASP A 4 -2.18 -15.91 -33.53
CA ASP A 4 -3.60 -15.94 -33.23
C ASP A 4 -4.05 -17.40 -33.42
N ILE A 5 -4.17 -18.15 -32.32
CA ILE A 5 -4.65 -19.52 -32.35
C ILE A 5 -6.19 -19.43 -32.45
N PRO A 6 -6.80 -19.91 -33.55
CA PRO A 6 -8.24 -19.81 -33.76
C PRO A 6 -8.94 -20.79 -32.82
N GLY A 7 -9.25 -20.32 -31.60
CA GLY A 7 -9.90 -21.13 -30.55
C GLY A 7 -9.70 -20.65 -29.12
N ASP A 8 -8.79 -19.70 -28.88
CA ASP A 8 -8.49 -19.26 -27.52
C ASP A 8 -9.63 -18.42 -26.93
N THR A 9 -10.06 -18.83 -25.75
CA THR A 9 -11.08 -18.11 -24.97
C THR A 9 -10.45 -16.86 -24.39
N ILE A 10 -11.21 -15.76 -24.30
CA ILE A 10 -10.72 -14.46 -23.75
C ILE A 10 -10.03 -14.65 -22.38
N LEU A 11 -10.49 -15.60 -21.57
CA LEU A 11 -9.86 -15.95 -20.28
C LEU A 11 -8.45 -16.53 -20.43
N HIS A 12 -8.18 -17.29 -21.50
CA HIS A 12 -6.86 -17.82 -21.81
C HIS A 12 -5.93 -16.72 -22.34
N ILE A 13 -6.45 -15.80 -23.15
CA ILE A 13 -5.71 -14.61 -23.60
C ILE A 13 -5.32 -13.74 -22.40
N ALA A 14 -6.25 -13.53 -21.45
CA ALA A 14 -5.98 -12.81 -20.21
C ALA A 14 -4.99 -13.52 -19.26
N ALA A 15 -4.76 -14.83 -19.47
CA ALA A 15 -3.77 -15.59 -18.71
C ALA A 15 -2.34 -15.37 -19.24
N VAL A 16 -2.19 -14.97 -20.49
CA VAL A 16 -0.89 -14.74 -21.13
C VAL A 16 -0.37 -13.37 -20.72
N LEU A 17 0.90 -13.32 -20.31
CA LEU A 17 1.58 -12.07 -19.92
C LEU A 17 1.61 -11.09 -21.10
N ALA A 18 0.97 -9.93 -20.94
CA ALA A 18 1.11 -8.84 -21.87
C ALA A 18 2.46 -8.12 -21.64
N SER A 19 3.20 -7.88 -22.72
CA SER A 19 4.41 -7.07 -22.68
C SER A 19 4.03 -5.59 -22.55
N SER A 20 3.67 -5.15 -21.34
CA SER A 20 3.42 -3.73 -21.07
C SER A 20 4.69 -3.05 -20.56
N SER A 21 5.24 -2.12 -21.34
CA SER A 21 6.39 -1.29 -20.97
C SER A 21 6.00 -0.02 -20.20
N GLU A 22 4.70 0.24 -20.04
CA GLU A 22 4.20 1.50 -19.46
C GLU A 22 4.04 1.45 -17.94
N ILE A 23 4.04 0.25 -17.34
CA ILE A 23 3.82 0.10 -15.90
C ILE A 23 5.16 0.20 -15.15
N PRO A 24 5.31 1.15 -14.21
CA PRO A 24 6.54 1.29 -13.45
C PRO A 24 6.69 0.16 -12.44
N GLY A 25 7.68 -0.71 -12.63
CA GLY A 25 8.05 -1.74 -11.65
C GLY A 25 7.26 -3.05 -11.76
N ALA A 26 7.97 -4.15 -11.57
CA ALA A 26 7.43 -5.51 -11.76
C ALA A 26 6.25 -5.84 -10.82
N ALA A 27 6.26 -5.31 -9.59
CA ALA A 27 5.17 -5.54 -8.63
C ALA A 27 3.86 -4.88 -9.08
N LEU A 28 3.93 -3.63 -9.56
CA LEU A 28 2.75 -2.90 -10.06
C LEU A 28 2.22 -3.52 -11.35
N GLN A 29 3.10 -4.01 -12.22
CA GLN A 29 2.71 -4.78 -13.40
C GLN A 29 1.97 -6.05 -12.99
N MET A 30 2.50 -6.82 -12.03
CA MET A 30 1.85 -8.03 -11.53
C MET A 30 0.47 -7.75 -10.90
N GLN A 31 0.35 -6.67 -10.14
CA GLN A 31 -0.94 -6.26 -9.56
C GLN A 31 -1.99 -5.96 -10.63
N ARG A 32 -1.58 -5.25 -11.69
CA ARG A 32 -2.48 -4.90 -12.80
C ARG A 32 -2.93 -6.13 -13.57
N GLU A 33 -1.99 -7.01 -13.94
CA GLU A 33 -2.29 -8.26 -14.66
C GLU A 33 -3.23 -9.16 -13.84
N LEU A 34 -3.01 -9.27 -12.52
CA LEU A 34 -3.89 -10.03 -11.64
C LEU A 34 -5.29 -9.43 -11.54
N GLN A 35 -5.39 -8.09 -11.46
CA GLN A 35 -6.69 -7.41 -11.41
C GLN A 35 -7.44 -7.61 -12.73
N TRP A 36 -6.77 -7.47 -13.86
CA TRP A 36 -7.33 -7.74 -15.18
C TRP A 36 -7.82 -9.20 -15.28
N PHE A 37 -6.98 -10.17 -14.92
CA PHE A 37 -7.34 -11.58 -14.95
C PHE A 37 -8.59 -11.87 -14.10
N LYS A 38 -8.67 -11.34 -12.87
CA LYS A 38 -9.85 -11.48 -12.01
C LYS A 38 -11.09 -10.81 -12.58
N THR A 39 -10.95 -9.63 -13.20
CA THR A 39 -12.08 -8.96 -13.85
C THR A 39 -12.62 -9.80 -14.99
N VAL A 40 -11.74 -10.35 -15.83
CA VAL A 40 -12.13 -11.25 -16.92
C VAL A 40 -12.77 -12.52 -16.36
N GLU A 41 -12.14 -13.15 -15.36
CA GLU A 41 -12.64 -14.34 -14.67
C GLU A 41 -14.04 -14.13 -14.08
N ALA A 42 -14.32 -12.97 -13.49
CA ALA A 42 -15.63 -12.64 -12.92
C ALA A 42 -16.74 -12.48 -13.96
N HIS A 43 -16.41 -12.08 -15.20
CA HIS A 43 -17.39 -12.02 -16.29
C HIS A 43 -17.77 -13.42 -16.79
N PHE A 44 -16.94 -14.44 -16.59
CA PHE A 44 -17.22 -15.81 -16.98
C PHE A 44 -17.85 -16.59 -15.82
N HIS A 45 -19.08 -17.07 -16.01
CA HIS A 45 -19.77 -17.93 -15.04
C HIS A 45 -18.93 -19.20 -14.77
N GLN A 46 -18.86 -19.68 -13.52
CA GLN A 46 -18.09 -20.88 -13.10
C GLN A 46 -18.36 -22.12 -13.97
N SER A 47 -19.53 -22.22 -14.60
CA SER A 47 -19.92 -23.30 -15.51
C SER A 47 -19.19 -23.27 -16.86
N LEU A 48 -18.73 -22.10 -17.31
CA LEU A 48 -17.90 -21.93 -18.51
C LEU A 48 -16.41 -22.18 -18.20
N GLN A 49 -15.95 -21.83 -16.99
CA GLN A 49 -14.57 -22.10 -16.56
C GLN A 49 -14.20 -23.59 -16.64
N ARG A 50 -15.16 -24.47 -16.34
CA ARG A 50 -14.97 -25.93 -16.41
C ARG A 50 -14.94 -26.48 -17.85
N LYS A 51 -15.49 -25.73 -18.82
CA LYS A 51 -15.52 -26.11 -20.25
C LYS A 51 -14.28 -25.65 -21.01
N HIS A 52 -13.57 -24.64 -20.52
CA HIS A 52 -12.41 -24.04 -21.16
C HIS A 52 -11.08 -24.60 -20.64
N ILE A 53 -10.99 -25.93 -20.58
CA ILE A 53 -9.71 -26.64 -20.48
C ILE A 53 -9.17 -26.74 -21.91
N LEU A 54 -8.42 -25.72 -22.34
CA LEU A 54 -7.60 -25.79 -23.55
C LEU A 54 -6.30 -26.52 -23.18
N ASP A 55 -5.93 -27.54 -23.96
CA ASP A 55 -4.71 -28.35 -23.76
C ASP A 55 -4.52 -29.01 -22.38
N GLY A 56 -5.61 -29.30 -21.67
CA GLY A 56 -5.54 -29.95 -20.35
C GLY A 56 -5.15 -29.02 -19.20
N LYS A 57 -4.98 -27.71 -19.44
CA LYS A 57 -4.60 -26.73 -18.43
C LYS A 57 -5.73 -25.77 -18.13
N THR A 58 -5.80 -25.35 -16.88
CA THR A 58 -6.71 -24.27 -16.50
C THR A 58 -6.08 -22.90 -16.81
N PRO A 59 -6.88 -21.89 -17.18
CA PRO A 59 -6.37 -20.53 -17.40
C PRO A 59 -5.59 -19.96 -16.21
N ARG A 60 -5.92 -20.39 -14.99
CA ARG A 60 -5.23 -19.98 -13.77
C ARG A 60 -3.83 -20.59 -13.62
N GLU A 61 -3.65 -21.83 -14.06
CA GLU A 61 -2.33 -22.47 -14.12
C GLU A 61 -1.45 -21.79 -15.17
N GLU A 62 -2.01 -21.47 -16.35
CA GLU A 62 -1.27 -20.76 -17.40
C GLU A 62 -0.90 -19.34 -16.96
N PHE A 63 -1.79 -18.64 -16.26
CA PHE A 63 -1.51 -17.33 -15.66
C PHE A 63 -0.30 -17.41 -14.71
N THR A 64 -0.33 -18.38 -13.79
CA THR A 64 0.74 -18.56 -12.80
C THR A 64 2.07 -18.90 -13.46
N LYS A 65 2.05 -19.76 -14.48
CA LYS A 65 3.24 -20.14 -15.23
C LYS A 65 3.87 -18.95 -15.96
N THR A 66 3.06 -18.21 -16.71
CA THR A 66 3.53 -17.09 -17.55
C THR A 66 4.01 -15.90 -16.70
N HIS A 67 3.41 -15.70 -15.52
CA HIS A 67 3.73 -14.58 -14.62
C HIS A 67 4.78 -14.92 -13.54
N SER A 68 5.30 -16.15 -13.47
CA SER A 68 6.26 -16.60 -12.45
C SER A 68 7.48 -15.68 -12.30
N VAL A 69 8.12 -15.31 -13.41
CA VAL A 69 9.28 -14.39 -13.43
C VAL A 69 8.89 -12.98 -12.96
N LEU A 70 7.67 -12.54 -13.26
CA LEU A 70 7.19 -11.22 -12.85
C LEU A 70 6.92 -11.17 -11.33
N VAL A 71 6.42 -12.26 -10.76
CA VAL A 71 6.23 -12.41 -9.31
C VAL A 71 7.58 -12.32 -8.58
N GLU A 72 8.60 -13.04 -9.04
CA GLU A 72 9.94 -13.00 -8.44
C GLU A 72 10.55 -11.58 -8.49
N LYS A 73 10.47 -10.93 -9.66
CA LYS A 73 10.93 -9.54 -9.81
C LYS A 73 10.11 -8.56 -8.96
N GLY A 74 8.81 -8.79 -8.84
CA GLY A 74 7.91 -7.99 -8.01
C GLY A 74 8.22 -8.12 -6.52
N GLU A 75 8.51 -9.35 -6.05
CA GLU A 75 8.94 -9.60 -4.68
C GLU A 75 10.22 -8.84 -4.36
N LYS A 76 11.22 -8.90 -5.25
CA LYS A 76 12.46 -8.13 -5.08
C LYS A 76 12.20 -6.62 -5.05
N TRP A 77 11.42 -6.10 -6.00
CA TRP A 77 11.08 -4.68 -6.05
C TRP A 77 10.39 -4.19 -4.78
N MET A 78 9.46 -4.98 -4.23
CA MET A 78 8.78 -4.65 -2.96
C MET A 78 9.73 -4.68 -1.77
N LYS A 79 10.65 -5.64 -1.70
CA LYS A 79 11.67 -5.68 -0.64
C LYS A 79 12.57 -4.45 -0.67
N ASP A 80 13.08 -4.08 -1.85
CA ASP A 80 13.95 -2.92 -2.02
C ASP A 80 13.23 -1.59 -1.72
N THR A 81 11.94 -1.52 -2.06
CA THR A 81 11.10 -0.35 -1.74
C THR A 81 10.78 -0.27 -0.24
N ALA A 82 10.52 -1.42 0.40
CA ALA A 82 10.25 -1.47 1.83
C ALA A 82 11.47 -1.08 2.67
N THR A 83 12.67 -1.52 2.27
CA THR A 83 13.92 -1.17 2.97
C THR A 83 14.23 0.33 2.87
N SER A 84 14.08 0.92 1.69
CA SER A 84 14.27 2.37 1.51
C SER A 84 13.23 3.21 2.27
N PHE A 85 11.94 2.80 2.26
CA PHE A 85 10.88 3.51 2.98
C PHE A 85 10.96 3.35 4.51
N SER A 86 11.53 2.25 5.01
CA SER A 86 11.70 2.02 6.46
C SER A 86 12.56 3.10 7.12
N VAL A 87 13.61 3.57 6.44
CA VAL A 87 14.49 4.64 6.94
C VAL A 87 13.72 5.96 7.04
N VAL A 88 12.95 6.31 6.00
CA VAL A 88 12.12 7.52 5.99
C VAL A 88 11.05 7.46 7.09
N SER A 89 10.44 6.29 7.28
CA SER A 89 9.43 6.06 8.33
C SER A 89 10.02 6.27 9.73
N ALA A 90 11.21 5.70 10.00
CA ALA A 90 11.89 5.88 11.28
C ALA A 90 12.22 7.36 11.56
N LEU A 91 12.63 8.11 10.52
CA LEU A 91 12.89 9.54 10.63
C LEU A 91 11.62 10.32 11.02
N ILE A 92 10.49 10.05 10.36
CA ILE A 92 9.21 10.71 10.67
C ILE A 92 8.76 10.40 12.10
N ILE A 93 8.82 9.12 12.52
CA ILE A 93 8.48 8.71 13.89
C ILE A 93 9.34 9.46 14.91
N THR A 94 10.64 9.59 14.64
CA THR A 94 11.57 10.29 15.54
C THR A 94 11.24 11.77 15.64
N ILE A 95 10.94 12.45 14.53
CA ILE A 95 10.56 13.87 14.53
C ILE A 95 9.26 14.09 15.30
N VAL A 96 8.25 13.25 15.07
CA VAL A 96 6.95 13.35 15.76
C VAL A 96 7.11 13.08 17.25
N PHE A 97 7.86 12.05 17.64
CA PHE A 97 8.14 11.73 19.04
C PHE A 97 8.92 12.86 19.71
N THR A 98 9.96 13.38 19.06
CA THR A 98 10.72 14.52 19.56
C THR A 98 9.80 15.72 19.77
N ALA A 99 9.04 16.13 18.76
CA ALA A 99 8.12 17.26 18.87
C ALA A 99 7.04 17.11 19.95
N ALA A 100 6.54 15.89 20.19
CA ALA A 100 5.53 15.63 21.21
C ALA A 100 6.08 15.71 22.65
N PHE A 101 7.37 15.41 22.86
CA PHE A 101 7.98 15.33 24.19
C PHE A 101 9.03 16.41 24.47
N THR A 102 9.50 17.15 23.47
CA THR A 102 10.30 18.36 23.69
C THR A 102 9.38 19.47 24.15
N VAL A 103 9.29 19.64 25.48
CA VAL A 103 8.74 20.86 26.08
C VAL A 103 9.62 22.02 25.59
N PRO A 104 9.06 22.99 24.86
CA PRO A 104 9.83 24.14 24.41
C PRO A 104 10.04 25.03 25.63
N GLY A 105 11.13 24.79 26.35
CA GLY A 105 11.39 25.53 27.57
C GLY A 105 12.74 25.27 28.19
N GLY A 106 13.71 26.09 27.79
CA GLY A 106 14.97 26.21 28.51
C GLY A 106 14.76 26.69 29.95
N ILE A 107 15.80 26.59 30.76
CA ILE A 107 15.81 27.05 32.15
C ILE A 107 16.28 28.50 32.17
N ASP A 108 15.55 29.39 32.85
CA ASP A 108 16.00 30.77 33.04
C ASP A 108 17.22 30.84 33.98
N THR A 109 17.84 32.01 34.09
CA THR A 109 18.97 32.27 35.01
C THR A 109 18.62 32.09 36.48
N HIS A 110 17.34 31.86 36.81
CA HIS A 110 16.82 31.60 38.14
C HIS A 110 16.42 30.13 38.37
N GLY A 111 16.71 29.24 37.40
CA GLY A 111 16.44 27.81 37.50
C GLY A 111 14.98 27.41 37.27
N ARG A 112 14.15 28.29 36.69
CA ARG A 112 12.74 27.99 36.37
C ARG A 112 12.59 27.56 34.90
N PRO A 113 11.80 26.51 34.62
CA PRO A 113 11.53 26.11 33.24
C PRO A 113 10.66 27.16 32.53
N ASN A 114 11.16 27.73 31.43
CA ASN A 114 10.41 28.64 30.57
C ASN A 114 9.41 27.84 29.73
N CYS A 115 8.23 27.54 30.23
CA CYS A 115 7.20 26.95 29.38
C CYS A 115 6.81 27.96 28.29
N LEU A 116 7.25 27.76 27.04
CA LEU A 116 6.75 28.54 25.91
C LEU A 116 5.25 28.23 25.77
N HIS A 117 4.44 29.28 25.90
CA HIS A 117 3.00 29.20 25.64
C HIS A 117 2.82 28.68 24.22
N ALA A 118 2.22 27.48 24.10
CA ALA A 118 2.13 26.77 22.83
C ALA A 118 1.59 27.69 21.74
N ILE A 119 2.37 27.83 20.65
CA ILE A 119 1.85 28.38 19.40
C ILE A 119 0.87 27.33 18.90
N SER A 120 -0.42 27.63 19.00
CA SER A 120 -1.48 26.86 18.39
C SER A 120 -1.22 26.83 16.90
N THR A 121 -0.58 25.77 16.39
CA THR A 121 -0.56 25.47 14.96
C THR A 121 -2.01 25.25 14.56
N GLU A 122 -2.61 26.26 13.93
CA GLU A 122 -3.88 26.13 13.22
C GLU A 122 -3.73 24.94 12.26
N GLY A 123 -4.35 23.82 12.65
CA GLY A 123 -4.52 22.68 11.79
C GLY A 123 -5.30 23.13 10.56
N THR A 124 -4.77 22.82 9.39
CA THR A 124 -5.50 22.88 8.14
C THR A 124 -6.81 22.12 8.32
N GLN A 125 -7.92 22.85 8.31
CA GLN A 125 -9.27 22.35 8.56
C GLN A 125 -9.66 21.30 7.51
N LEU A 126 -9.42 20.03 7.81
CA LEU A 126 -10.13 18.92 7.19
C LEU A 126 -11.55 18.90 7.76
N LYS A 127 -12.44 19.63 7.08
CA LYS A 127 -13.87 19.74 7.34
C LYS A 127 -14.51 18.35 7.42
N THR A 128 -14.65 17.81 8.63
CA THR A 128 -15.62 16.75 8.94
C THR A 128 -16.48 17.19 10.12
N ARG A 129 -17.80 17.23 9.87
CA ARG A 129 -18.87 17.57 10.82
C ARG A 129 -19.48 16.26 11.38
N PRO A 130 -20.23 16.27 12.49
CA PRO A 130 -19.66 16.05 13.81
C PRO A 130 -20.25 14.83 14.56
N ALA A 131 -19.69 14.61 15.76
CA ALA A 131 -20.28 13.94 16.93
C ALA A 131 -20.03 12.43 17.09
N ALA A 132 -19.00 12.09 17.86
CA ALA A 132 -19.07 11.02 18.85
C ALA A 132 -18.09 11.32 19.99
N LYS A 133 -18.66 11.64 21.16
CA LYS A 133 -17.95 11.95 22.41
C LYS A 133 -17.24 10.68 22.89
N ARG A 134 -15.94 10.53 22.62
CA ARG A 134 -15.10 9.53 23.28
C ARG A 134 -14.31 10.18 24.40
N ARG A 135 -14.77 9.91 25.63
CA ARG A 135 -14.13 10.25 26.89
C ARG A 135 -12.79 9.49 26.95
N VAL A 136 -11.70 10.14 26.57
CA VAL A 136 -10.35 9.59 26.76
C VAL A 136 -9.93 9.86 28.21
N GLY A 137 -9.41 8.81 28.84
CA GLY A 137 -9.04 8.76 30.23
C GLY A 137 -8.05 9.85 30.63
N ASN A 138 -8.19 10.22 31.89
CA ASN A 138 -7.41 11.19 32.63
C ASN A 138 -5.91 10.85 32.55
N LEU A 139 -5.13 11.57 31.74
CA LEU A 139 -3.68 11.60 31.88
C LEU A 139 -3.36 12.71 32.87
N ARG A 140 -3.19 12.30 34.12
CA ARG A 140 -2.84 13.18 35.24
C ARG A 140 -1.45 13.73 34.98
N ALA A 141 -1.37 14.94 34.42
CA ALA A 141 -0.13 15.71 34.41
C ALA A 141 0.26 15.98 35.87
N GLN A 142 1.48 15.59 36.21
CA GLN A 142 2.08 15.92 37.50
C GLN A 142 2.11 17.44 37.64
N THR A 143 1.49 17.93 38.71
CA THR A 143 1.57 19.30 39.18
C THR A 143 3.02 19.62 39.53
N CYS A 144 3.60 20.63 38.90
CA CYS A 144 4.79 21.29 39.45
C CYS A 144 4.37 22.02 40.74
N ASN A 145 5.09 21.76 41.83
CA ASN A 145 5.04 22.54 43.07
C ASN A 145 5.56 23.96 42.85
#